data_AF-A0A1F6HD56-F1
#
_entry.id   AF-A0A1F6HD56-F1
#
_cell.length_a   1.000
_cell.length_b   1.000
_cell.length_c   1.000
_cell.angle_alpha   90.00
_cell.angle_beta   90.00
_cell.angle_gamma   90.00
#
_symmetry.space_group_name_H-M   'P 1'
#
loop_
_entity.id
_entity.type
_entity.pdbx_description
1 polymer ?
#
loop_
_entity_poly.entity_id
_entity_poly.type
_entity_poly.pdbx_seq_one_letter_code
_entity_poly.pdbx_strand_id
1 'polypeptide(L)'
;MKKEIIIHFLFLISFFIFITLIKSWLKLFYWPFWIGGLVGTILPDLDHLIYVYFLSPQDLNSQRVNYLIGERNILKSIELLYETRYERAKSILHTAYFQIIFLILTFLVIFSSGSLFGKGLVMAFSLHLIIDEIIDLNTFNNLDNWFKQIPIVLDKQKYTIYWAANLIILFIFVFFL
;
A
#
# COMPACT_ATOMS: atom_id res chain seq x y z
N MET A 1 -6.81 4.37 -13.20
CA MET A 1 -6.93 5.33 -12.08
C MET A 1 -8.17 5.12 -11.21
N LYS A 2 -9.39 5.48 -11.65
CA LYS A 2 -10.58 5.43 -10.77
C LYS A 2 -10.82 4.05 -10.15
N LYS A 3 -10.68 2.98 -10.93
CA LYS A 3 -10.98 1.62 -10.47
C LYS A 3 -10.05 1.17 -9.34
N GLU A 4 -8.74 1.37 -9.46
CA GLU A 4 -7.77 0.96 -8.44
C GLU A 4 -7.92 1.77 -7.15
N ILE A 5 -8.01 3.09 -7.24
CA ILE A 5 -8.27 3.94 -6.07
C ILE A 5 -9.59 3.51 -5.39
N ILE A 6 -10.66 3.31 -6.16
CA ILE A 6 -11.94 2.84 -5.63
C ILE A 6 -11.79 1.48 -4.94
N ILE A 7 -11.02 0.55 -5.52
CA ILE A 7 -10.77 -0.77 -4.91
C ILE A 7 -10.08 -0.60 -3.55
N HIS A 8 -8.99 0.17 -3.48
CA HIS A 8 -8.25 0.38 -2.23
C HIS A 8 -9.13 1.02 -1.15
N PHE A 9 -9.88 2.07 -1.49
CA PHE A 9 -10.79 2.72 -0.55
C PHE A 9 -11.99 1.83 -0.16
N LEU A 10 -12.51 1.01 -1.07
CA LEU A 10 -13.57 0.06 -0.76
C LEU A 10 -13.07 -0.98 0.25
N PHE A 11 -11.91 -1.57 0.01
CA PHE A 11 -11.29 -2.52 0.94
C PHE A 11 -10.97 -1.86 2.29
N LEU A 12 -10.44 -0.63 2.29
CA LEU A 12 -10.23 0.14 3.52
C LEU A 12 -11.52 0.27 4.32
N ILE A 13 -12.59 0.76 3.70
CA ILE A 13 -13.87 0.99 4.37
C ILE A 13 -14.44 -0.33 4.89
N SER A 14 -14.50 -1.38 4.07
CA SER A 14 -15.00 -2.69 4.49
C SER A 14 -14.20 -3.27 5.65
N PHE A 15 -12.86 -3.19 5.58
CA PHE A 15 -11.98 -3.69 6.63
C PHE A 15 -12.08 -2.88 7.92
N PHE A 16 -12.18 -1.56 7.84
CA PHE A 16 -12.27 -0.70 9.02
C PHE A 16 -13.66 -0.78 9.68
N ILE A 17 -14.74 -0.95 8.90
CA ILE A 17 -16.05 -1.29 9.45
C ILE A 17 -15.95 -2.62 10.21
N PHE A 18 -15.35 -3.65 9.61
CA PHE A 18 -15.15 -4.94 10.24
C PHE A 18 -14.39 -4.85 11.58
N ILE A 19 -13.27 -4.13 11.61
CA ILE A 19 -12.49 -3.89 12.84
C ILE A 19 -13.35 -3.15 13.88
N THR A 20 -14.02 -2.08 13.47
CA THR A 20 -14.83 -1.24 14.36
C THR A 20 -15.96 -2.05 15.00
N LEU A 21 -16.59 -2.94 14.26
CA LEU A 21 -17.63 -3.83 14.76
C LEU A 21 -17.08 -4.88 15.74
N ILE A 22 -16.00 -5.58 15.38
CA ILE A 22 -15.39 -6.61 16.24
C ILE A 22 -14.90 -6.02 17.56
N LYS A 23 -14.29 -4.83 17.51
CA LYS A 23 -13.77 -4.15 18.69
C LYS A 23 -14.81 -3.32 19.43
N SER A 24 -16.06 -3.26 18.92
CA SER A 24 -17.14 -2.43 19.45
C SER A 24 -16.75 -0.95 19.60
N TRP A 25 -15.95 -0.44 18.67
CA TRP A 25 -15.40 0.93 18.65
C TRP A 25 -16.39 1.95 18.06
N LEU A 26 -17.65 1.92 18.51
CA LEU A 26 -18.72 2.76 17.96
C LEU A 26 -18.72 4.20 18.49
N LYS A 27 -17.88 4.51 19.48
CA LYS A 27 -17.78 5.85 20.06
C LYS A 27 -16.95 6.76 19.16
N LEU A 28 -17.32 8.05 19.11
CA LEU A 28 -16.59 9.04 18.30
C LEU A 28 -15.11 9.11 18.65
N PHE A 29 -14.70 8.79 19.88
CA PHE A 29 -13.29 8.73 20.33
C PHE A 29 -12.36 7.94 19.40
N TYR A 30 -12.88 6.95 18.65
CA TYR A 30 -12.08 6.14 17.73
C TYR A 30 -11.86 6.76 16.34
N TRP A 31 -12.35 7.99 16.09
CA TRP A 31 -12.11 8.72 14.84
C TRP A 31 -10.64 8.82 14.40
N PRO A 32 -9.61 8.93 15.30
CA PRO A 32 -8.22 9.01 14.85
C PRO A 32 -7.77 7.74 14.14
N PHE A 33 -8.33 6.58 14.49
CA PHE A 33 -8.05 5.32 13.80
C PHE A 33 -8.44 5.41 12.32
N TRP A 34 -9.64 5.93 12.04
CA TRP A 34 -10.12 6.12 10.67
C TRP A 34 -9.30 7.12 9.87
N ILE A 35 -8.88 8.24 10.48
CA ILE A 35 -7.97 9.18 9.80
C ILE A 35 -6.61 8.56 9.56
N GLY A 36 -6.08 7.81 10.53
CA GLY A 36 -4.89 6.99 10.35
C GLY A 36 -5.05 6.10 9.13
N GLY A 37 -6.19 5.42 9.00
CA GLY A 37 -6.50 4.56 7.86
C GLY A 37 -6.51 5.28 6.51
N LEU A 38 -7.13 6.46 6.44
CA LEU A 38 -7.13 7.28 5.22
C LEU A 38 -5.71 7.67 4.80
N VAL A 39 -4.91 8.15 5.76
CA VAL A 39 -3.51 8.52 5.51
C VAL A 39 -2.70 7.29 5.10
N GLY A 40 -2.83 6.19 5.84
CA GLY A 40 -2.14 4.93 5.57
C GLY A 40 -2.46 4.33 4.20
N THR A 41 -3.66 4.59 3.66
CA THR A 41 -4.04 4.14 2.31
C THR A 41 -3.38 4.97 1.22
N ILE A 42 -3.08 6.25 1.46
CA ILE A 42 -2.49 7.16 0.47
C ILE A 42 -0.95 7.05 0.46
N LEU A 43 -0.35 6.71 1.61
CA LEU A 43 1.12 6.68 1.75
C LEU A 43 1.83 5.74 0.76
N PRO A 44 1.35 4.51 0.45
CA PRO A 44 1.99 3.65 -0.53
C PRO A 44 2.08 4.28 -1.94
N ASP A 45 1.05 5.03 -2.36
CA ASP A 45 1.04 5.72 -3.65
C ASP A 45 2.15 6.80 -3.76
N LEU A 46 2.68 7.30 -2.64
CA LEU A 46 3.77 8.28 -2.63
C LEU A 46 5.08 7.70 -3.20
N ASP A 47 5.24 6.37 -3.27
CA ASP A 47 6.38 5.72 -3.93
C ASP A 47 6.56 6.23 -5.37
N HIS A 48 5.44 6.51 -6.05
CA HIS A 48 5.46 7.05 -7.41
C HIS A 48 6.03 8.47 -7.50
N LEU A 49 5.79 9.29 -6.48
CA LEU A 49 6.39 10.62 -6.40
C LEU A 49 7.87 10.52 -6.04
N ILE A 50 8.23 9.63 -5.12
CA ILE A 50 9.63 9.35 -4.76
C ILE A 50 10.42 8.93 -6.01
N TYR A 51 9.84 8.06 -6.84
CA TYR A 51 10.44 7.65 -8.10
C TYR A 51 10.74 8.83 -9.03
N VAL A 52 9.73 9.67 -9.27
CA VAL A 52 9.82 10.80 -10.21
C VAL A 52 10.83 11.85 -9.76
N TYR A 53 10.88 12.16 -8.46
CA TYR A 53 11.73 13.23 -7.95
C TYR A 53 13.14 12.78 -7.57
N PHE A 54 13.30 11.55 -7.07
CA PHE A 54 14.55 11.12 -6.44
C PHE A 54 15.22 9.93 -7.11
N LEU A 55 14.46 8.92 -7.56
CA LEU A 55 15.09 7.68 -8.06
C LEU A 55 15.46 7.71 -9.53
N SER A 56 14.62 8.32 -10.36
CA SER A 56 14.84 8.39 -11.81
C SER A 56 14.24 9.66 -12.40
N PRO A 57 14.72 10.85 -12.01
CA PRO A 57 14.25 12.13 -12.56
C PRO A 57 14.53 12.28 -14.06
N GLN A 58 15.55 11.58 -14.58
CA GLN A 58 15.90 11.56 -15.99
C GLN A 58 14.94 10.75 -16.86
N ASP A 59 14.10 9.89 -16.30
CA ASP A 59 13.15 9.11 -17.08
C ASP A 59 12.15 10.00 -17.79
N LEU A 60 11.81 9.65 -19.03
CA LEU A 60 10.94 10.45 -19.87
C LEU A 60 9.55 10.67 -19.24
N ASN A 61 9.02 9.66 -18.53
CA ASN A 61 7.78 9.78 -17.78
C ASN A 61 7.94 10.72 -16.56
N SER A 62 9.06 10.65 -15.83
CA SER A 62 9.36 11.56 -14.72
C SER A 62 9.45 13.01 -15.19
N GLN A 63 10.12 13.26 -16.32
CA GLN A 63 10.20 14.59 -16.93
C GLN A 63 8.82 15.12 -17.35
N ARG A 64 7.97 14.28 -17.95
CA ARG A 64 6.60 14.64 -18.32
C ARG A 64 5.74 14.96 -17.11
N VAL A 65 5.84 14.17 -16.04
CA VAL A 65 5.14 14.45 -14.77
C VAL A 65 5.61 15.79 -14.20
N ASN A 66 6.92 16.04 -14.15
CA ASN A 66 7.48 17.31 -13.66
C ASN A 66 7.01 18.51 -14.50
N TYR A 67 6.95 18.36 -15.82
CA TYR A 67 6.43 19.39 -16.72
C TYR A 67 4.95 19.69 -16.44
N LEU A 68 4.11 18.65 -16.33
CA LEU A 68 2.68 18.81 -16.04
C LEU A 68 2.42 19.43 -14.66
N ILE A 69 3.24 19.11 -13.65
CA ILE A 69 3.17 19.73 -12.33
C ILE A 69 3.57 21.20 -12.41
N GLY A 70 4.61 21.54 -13.18
CA GLY A 70 5.02 22.92 -13.45
C GLY A 70 3.93 23.76 -14.11
N GLU A 71 3.18 23.15 -15.04
CA GLU A 71 1.99 23.73 -15.68
C GLU A 71 0.74 23.73 -14.79
N ARG A 72 0.87 23.37 -13.51
CA ARG A 72 -0.24 23.23 -12.53
C ARG A 72 -1.33 22.23 -12.96
N ASN A 73 -1.02 21.32 -13.88
CA ASN A 73 -1.93 20.30 -14.36
C ASN A 73 -1.85 19.02 -13.50
N ILE A 74 -2.24 19.16 -12.24
CA ILE A 74 -2.09 18.11 -11.22
C ILE A 74 -2.89 16.85 -11.59
N LEU A 75 -4.10 17.01 -12.13
CA LEU A 75 -4.95 15.88 -12.51
C LEU A 75 -4.30 15.01 -13.60
N LYS A 76 -3.78 15.63 -14.67
CA LYS A 76 -3.08 14.89 -15.72
C LYS A 76 -1.76 14.29 -15.22
N SER A 77 -1.10 14.95 -14.27
CA SER A 77 0.13 14.42 -13.65
C SER A 77 -0.17 13.13 -12.90
N ILE A 78 -1.24 13.10 -12.10
CA ILE A 78 -1.67 11.90 -11.36
C ILE A 78 -2.12 10.80 -12.33
N GLU A 79 -2.85 11.15 -13.40
CA GLU A 79 -3.26 10.21 -14.44
C GLU A 79 -2.05 9.56 -15.11
N LEU A 80 -1.07 10.37 -15.54
CA LEU A 80 0.17 9.88 -16.15
C LEU A 80 0.97 8.98 -15.20
N LEU A 81 1.05 9.35 -13.91
CA LEU A 81 1.67 8.48 -12.88
C LEU A 81 0.96 7.12 -12.85
N TYR A 82 -0.37 7.10 -12.76
CA TYR A 82 -1.10 5.84 -12.71
C TYR A 82 -0.93 4.99 -13.97
N GLU A 83 -1.03 5.59 -15.15
CA GLU A 83 -0.90 4.86 -16.43
C GLU A 83 0.48 4.23 -16.61
N THR A 84 1.52 4.91 -16.14
CA THR A 84 2.92 4.46 -16.27
C THR A 84 3.43 3.71 -15.04
N ARG A 85 2.55 3.29 -14.11
CA ARG A 85 2.96 2.62 -12.86
C ARG A 85 3.78 1.35 -13.11
N TYR A 86 3.40 0.54 -14.11
CA TYR A 86 4.06 -0.73 -14.41
C TYR A 86 5.34 -0.60 -15.23
N GLU A 87 5.57 0.56 -15.85
CA GLU A 87 6.80 0.86 -16.60
C GLU A 87 7.97 1.18 -15.67
N ARG A 88 7.69 1.44 -14.38
CA ARG A 88 8.69 1.86 -13.40
C ARG A 88 9.33 0.67 -12.74
N ALA A 89 10.62 0.50 -13.01
CA ALA A 89 11.36 -0.68 -12.57
C ALA A 89 11.78 -0.65 -11.09
N LYS A 90 11.75 0.51 -10.42
CA LYS A 90 12.35 0.73 -9.08
C LYS A 90 11.36 1.29 -8.05
N SER A 91 10.25 0.58 -7.82
CA SER A 91 9.39 0.88 -6.67
C SER A 91 10.09 0.45 -5.38
N ILE A 92 10.11 1.30 -4.34
CA ILE A 92 10.73 0.96 -3.04
C ILE A 92 9.71 0.25 -2.16
N LEU A 93 8.48 0.79 -2.10
CA LEU A 93 7.45 0.32 -1.18
C LEU A 93 6.82 -1.01 -1.63
N HIS A 94 6.87 -1.30 -2.93
CA HIS A 94 6.36 -2.54 -3.52
C HIS A 94 7.48 -3.58 -3.67
N THR A 95 8.17 -3.87 -2.57
CA THR A 95 9.22 -4.89 -2.50
C THR A 95 9.03 -5.79 -1.29
N ALA A 96 9.39 -7.06 -1.42
CA ALA A 96 9.35 -8.01 -0.31
C ALA A 96 10.23 -7.58 0.87
N TYR A 97 11.38 -6.93 0.60
CA TYR A 97 12.24 -6.37 1.66
C TYR A 97 11.54 -5.26 2.43
N PHE A 98 10.92 -4.30 1.72
CA PHE A 98 10.17 -3.24 2.38
C PHE A 98 9.05 -3.83 3.22
N GLN A 99 8.33 -4.82 2.71
CA GLN A 99 7.22 -5.44 3.42
C GLN A 99 7.64 -6.17 4.70
N ILE A 100 8.80 -6.84 4.71
CA ILE A 100 9.36 -7.44 5.92
C ILE A 100 9.69 -6.36 6.96
N ILE A 101 10.36 -5.28 6.54
CA ILE A 101 10.70 -4.16 7.43
C ILE A 101 9.42 -3.50 7.95
N PHE A 102 8.46 -3.25 7.07
CA PHE A 102 7.19 -2.64 7.39
C PHE A 102 6.37 -3.53 8.33
N LEU A 103 6.40 -4.84 8.16
CA LEU A 103 5.74 -5.78 9.05
C LEU A 103 6.27 -5.67 10.49
N ILE A 104 7.60 -5.55 10.66
CA ILE A 104 8.22 -5.32 11.97
C ILE A 104 7.76 -3.97 12.55
N LEU A 105 7.69 -2.92 11.75
CA LEU A 105 7.19 -1.62 12.18
C LEU A 105 5.71 -1.67 12.58
N THR A 106 4.87 -2.35 11.79
CA THR A 106 3.45 -2.58 12.09
C THR A 106 3.29 -3.32 13.40
N PHE A 107 4.09 -4.38 13.62
CA PHE A 107 4.12 -5.09 14.90
C PHE A 107 4.47 -4.14 16.05
N LEU A 108 5.54 -3.36 15.94
CA LEU A 108 5.93 -2.42 16.99
C LEU A 108 4.80 -1.41 17.27
N VAL A 109 4.19 -0.81 16.25
CA VAL A 109 3.12 0.17 16.43
C VAL A 109 1.90 -0.45 17.10
N ILE A 110 1.49 -1.65 16.70
CA ILE A 110 0.27 -2.28 17.25
C ILE A 110 0.46 -2.68 18.70
N PHE A 111 1.62 -3.21 19.07
CA PHE A 111 1.88 -3.73 20.41
C PHE A 111 2.43 -2.69 21.39
N SER A 112 3.14 -1.66 20.91
CA SER A 112 3.77 -0.65 21.78
C SER A 112 3.11 0.72 21.77
N SER A 113 2.32 1.06 20.74
CA SER A 113 1.73 2.40 20.63
C SER A 113 0.36 2.47 21.28
N GLY A 114 0.15 3.48 22.13
CA GLY A 114 -1.17 3.92 22.57
C GLY A 114 -1.94 4.74 21.51
N SER A 115 -1.32 5.06 20.36
CA SER A 115 -1.91 5.92 19.34
C SER A 115 -2.86 5.15 18.43
N LEU A 116 -4.17 5.44 18.54
CA LEU A 116 -5.20 4.94 17.62
C LEU A 116 -4.92 5.34 16.16
N PHE A 117 -4.41 6.57 15.95
CA PHE A 117 -4.01 7.04 14.62
C PHE A 117 -2.89 6.19 14.04
N GLY A 118 -1.83 5.93 14.82
CA GLY A 118 -0.71 5.10 14.38
C GLY A 118 -1.16 3.70 14.02
N LYS A 119 -2.00 3.08 14.87
CA LYS A 119 -2.61 1.77 14.61
C LYS A 119 -3.42 1.75 13.31
N GLY A 120 -4.27 2.75 13.08
CA GLY A 120 -5.05 2.86 11.83
C GLY A 120 -4.15 3.02 10.60
N LEU A 121 -3.11 3.85 10.71
CA LEU A 121 -2.16 4.09 9.63
C LEU A 121 -1.46 2.82 9.19
N VAL A 122 -0.85 2.08 10.13
CA VAL A 122 -0.10 0.87 9.77
C VAL A 122 -1.02 -0.24 9.26
N MET A 123 -2.24 -0.37 9.81
CA MET A 123 -3.22 -1.36 9.34
C MET A 123 -3.70 -1.08 7.92
N ALA A 124 -4.00 0.18 7.59
CA ALA A 124 -4.41 0.53 6.23
C ALA A 124 -3.27 0.43 5.22
N PHE A 125 -2.05 0.82 5.62
CA PHE A 125 -0.88 0.67 4.76
C PHE A 125 -0.63 -0.82 4.46
N SER A 126 -0.63 -1.68 5.49
CA SER A 126 -0.48 -3.13 5.29
C SER A 126 -1.59 -3.72 4.42
N LEU A 127 -2.84 -3.28 4.60
CA LEU A 127 -3.95 -3.68 3.74
C LEU A 127 -3.71 -3.25 2.29
N HIS A 128 -3.30 -2.00 2.04
CA HIS A 128 -3.04 -1.49 0.69
C HIS A 128 -2.02 -2.37 -0.03
N LEU A 129 -0.89 -2.69 0.60
CA LEU A 129 0.12 -3.58 0.00
C LEU A 129 -0.46 -4.96 -0.37
N ILE A 130 -1.27 -5.56 0.52
CA ILE A 130 -1.90 -6.87 0.26
C ILE A 130 -2.91 -6.80 -0.90
N ILE A 131 -3.57 -5.65 -1.09
CA ILE A 131 -4.47 -5.41 -2.22
C ILE A 131 -3.68 -5.22 -3.51
N ASP A 132 -2.54 -4.53 -3.50
CA ASP A 132 -1.68 -4.48 -4.68
C ASP A 132 -1.13 -5.86 -5.06
N GLU A 133 -0.71 -6.67 -4.07
CA GLU A 133 -0.28 -8.05 -4.32
C GLU A 133 -1.37 -8.89 -5.01
N ILE A 134 -2.63 -8.83 -4.56
CA ILE A 134 -3.70 -9.61 -5.19
C ILE A 134 -4.08 -9.06 -6.56
N ILE A 135 -3.98 -7.74 -6.78
CA ILE A 135 -4.17 -7.14 -8.10
C ILE A 135 -3.07 -7.62 -9.06
N ASP A 136 -1.81 -7.60 -8.64
CA ASP A 136 -0.67 -8.04 -9.44
C ASP A 136 -0.73 -9.55 -9.73
N LEU A 137 -1.07 -10.37 -8.72
CA LEU A 137 -1.29 -11.81 -8.89
C LEU A 137 -2.39 -12.10 -9.91
N ASN A 138 -3.49 -11.35 -9.88
CA ASN A 138 -4.59 -11.55 -10.83
C ASN A 138 -4.25 -11.03 -12.23
N THR A 139 -3.45 -9.97 -12.33
CA THR A 139 -3.12 -9.32 -13.62
C THR A 139 -1.99 -10.04 -14.34
N PHE A 140 -0.92 -10.39 -13.64
CA PHE A 140 0.31 -10.96 -14.20
C PHE A 140 0.50 -12.46 -13.89
N ASN A 141 -0.33 -13.05 -13.03
CA ASN A 141 -0.16 -14.41 -12.52
C ASN A 141 1.15 -14.65 -11.76
N ASN A 142 1.85 -13.59 -11.33
CA ASN A 142 3.09 -13.64 -10.56
C ASN A 142 3.24 -12.38 -9.68
N LEU A 143 4.22 -12.41 -8.77
CA LEU A 143 4.66 -11.25 -7.98
C LEU A 143 6.13 -10.90 -8.26
N ASP A 144 6.63 -11.17 -9.47
CA ASP A 144 8.06 -11.01 -9.78
C ASP A 144 8.54 -9.58 -9.48
N ASN A 145 7.69 -8.58 -9.70
CA ASN A 145 7.93 -7.18 -9.36
C ASN A 145 8.33 -6.96 -7.88
N TRP A 146 7.69 -7.68 -6.97
CA TRP A 146 7.92 -7.60 -5.52
C TRP A 146 9.24 -8.27 -5.10
N PHE A 147 9.66 -9.28 -5.87
CA PHE A 147 10.87 -10.08 -5.60
C PHE A 147 12.05 -9.71 -6.51
N LYS A 148 11.96 -8.66 -7.34
CA LYS A 148 13.03 -8.23 -8.29
C LYS A 148 14.44 -8.12 -7.68
N GLN A 149 14.53 -7.75 -6.40
CA GLN A 149 15.80 -7.54 -5.69
C GLN A 149 16.30 -8.82 -4.98
N ILE A 150 15.53 -9.90 -5.06
CA ILE A 150 15.80 -11.16 -4.40
C ILE A 150 16.07 -12.19 -5.52
N PRO A 151 17.23 -12.86 -5.55
CA PRO A 151 17.56 -13.85 -6.57
C PRO A 151 16.83 -15.18 -6.33
N ILE A 152 15.51 -15.13 -6.14
CA ILE A 152 14.65 -16.28 -5.91
C ILE A 152 13.54 -16.25 -6.96
N VAL A 153 13.39 -17.36 -7.67
CA VAL A 153 12.27 -17.58 -8.57
C VAL A 153 11.21 -18.38 -7.82
N LEU A 154 10.03 -17.80 -7.64
CA LEU A 154 8.90 -18.44 -6.99
C LEU A 154 7.88 -18.90 -8.02
N ASP A 155 7.22 -20.01 -7.74
CA ASP A 155 6.06 -20.45 -8.50
C ASP A 155 4.79 -19.73 -8.02
N LYS A 156 3.71 -19.81 -8.81
CA LYS A 156 2.42 -19.21 -8.48
C LYS A 156 1.87 -19.69 -7.13
N GLN A 157 2.14 -20.93 -6.75
CA GLN A 157 1.69 -21.48 -5.48
C GLN A 157 2.37 -20.77 -4.30
N LYS A 158 3.69 -20.57 -4.38
CA LYS A 158 4.48 -19.84 -3.37
C LYS A 158 4.07 -18.38 -3.29
N TYR A 159 3.79 -17.72 -4.41
CA TYR A 159 3.25 -16.34 -4.38
C TYR A 159 1.89 -16.27 -3.69
N THR A 160 1.01 -17.25 -3.95
CA THR A 160 -0.30 -17.33 -3.31
C THR A 160 -0.17 -17.57 -1.80
N ILE A 161 0.76 -18.43 -1.39
CA ILE A 161 1.07 -18.68 0.03
C ILE A 161 1.63 -17.41 0.69
N TYR A 162 2.53 -16.69 0.02
CA TYR A 162 3.09 -15.43 0.51
C TYR A 162 1.99 -14.40 0.78
N TRP A 163 1.14 -14.14 -0.21
CA TRP A 163 -0.02 -13.25 -0.06
C TRP A 163 -0.96 -13.69 1.07
N ALA A 164 -1.31 -14.98 1.12
CA ALA A 164 -2.20 -15.52 2.15
C ALA A 164 -1.58 -15.38 3.55
N ALA A 165 -0.27 -15.58 3.70
CA ALA A 165 0.43 -15.38 4.96
C ALA A 165 0.36 -13.92 5.41
N ASN A 166 0.59 -12.96 4.51
CA ASN A 166 0.45 -11.53 4.82
C ASN A 166 -0.98 -11.18 5.26
N LEU A 167 -1.99 -11.72 4.57
CA LEU A 167 -3.40 -11.53 4.93
C LEU A 167 -3.73 -12.11 6.31
N ILE A 168 -3.27 -13.32 6.61
CA ILE A 168 -3.47 -13.95 7.92
C ILE A 168 -2.80 -13.12 9.02
N ILE A 169 -1.57 -12.65 8.80
CA ILE A 169 -0.85 -11.81 9.75
C ILE A 169 -1.61 -10.49 10.00
N LEU A 170 -2.15 -9.87 8.95
CA LEU A 170 -2.99 -8.68 9.10
C LEU A 170 -4.23 -8.95 9.97
N PHE A 171 -4.89 -10.09 9.79
CA PHE A 171 -6.01 -10.48 10.68
C PHE A 171 -5.56 -10.77 12.11
N ILE A 172 -4.39 -11.38 12.31
CA ILE A 172 -3.80 -11.55 13.64
C ILE A 172 -3.64 -10.19 14.33
N PHE A 173 -3.13 -9.19 13.62
CA PHE A 173 -3.02 -7.83 14.12
C PHE A 173 -4.35 -7.20 14.50
N VAL A 174 -5.44 -7.48 13.77
CA VAL A 174 -6.79 -7.04 14.16
C VAL A 174 -7.16 -7.55 15.55
N PHE A 175 -6.80 -8.78 15.91
CA PHE A 175 -7.08 -9.30 17.26
C PHE A 175 -6.31 -8.56 18.35
N PHE A 176 -5.13 -8.04 18.06
CA PHE A 176 -4.28 -7.31 19.02
C PHE A 176 -4.52 -5.79 19.08
N LEU A 177 -5.37 -5.25 18.20
CA LEU A 177 -5.76 -3.82 18.23
C LEU A 177 -6.44 -3.42 19.54
#